data_AF-A0A919DM37-F1
#
_entry.id   AF-A0A919DM37-F1
#
_cell.length_a   1.000
_cell.length_b   1.000
_cell.length_c   1.000
_cell.angle_alpha   90.00
_cell.angle_beta   90.00
_cell.angle_gamma   90.00
#
_symmetry.space_group_name_H-M   'P 1'
#
loop_
_entity.id
_entity.type
_entity.pdbx_description
1 polymer ?
#
loop_
_entity_poly.entity_id
_entity_poly.type
_entity_poly.pdbx_seq_one_letter_code
_entity_poly.pdbx_strand_id
1 'polypeptide(L)'
;MLVYPSGVNVSSSALRFLVARLKERRRTLGTRWRRLSAGRQALLTLAHLRNGQPYAQLAAGFGIGTTTVYRYITEAVELLATLAPTLAEAVQAASMKAYLILDGTLLPIDRIAADRPFFSGKLKKHGMNVQVIADPRG
;
A
#
# COMPACT_ATOMS: atom_id res chain seq x y z
N MET A 1 -18.81 12.38 17.57
CA MET A 1 -18.01 11.81 16.45
C MET A 1 -18.97 11.06 15.54
N LEU A 2 -19.25 11.60 14.35
CA LEU A 2 -20.10 10.93 13.35
C LEU A 2 -19.29 9.80 12.70
N VAL A 3 -19.72 8.56 12.88
CA VAL A 3 -19.12 7.39 12.23
C VAL A 3 -19.94 7.12 10.98
N TYR A 4 -19.42 7.51 9.81
CA TYR A 4 -20.02 7.12 8.54
C TYR A 4 -19.46 5.75 8.15
N PRO A 5 -20.29 4.69 8.00
CA PRO A 5 -19.81 3.43 7.48
C PRO A 5 -19.49 3.61 6.00
N SER A 6 -18.23 3.93 5.69
CA SER A 6 -17.73 3.93 4.32
C SER A 6 -17.49 2.47 3.90
N GLY A 7 -18.25 1.99 2.93
CA GLY A 7 -17.92 0.75 2.23
C GLY A 7 -16.57 0.90 1.54
N VAL A 8 -15.62 0.04 1.86
CA VAL A 8 -14.35 -0.01 1.14
C VAL A 8 -14.59 -0.82 -0.13
N ASN A 9 -14.57 -0.17 -1.30
CA ASN A 9 -14.70 -0.86 -2.58
C ASN A 9 -13.39 -1.61 -2.90
N VAL A 10 -13.21 -2.76 -2.27
CA VAL A 10 -12.06 -3.66 -2.47
C VAL A 10 -12.55 -5.03 -2.93
N SER A 11 -11.78 -5.66 -3.81
CA SER A 11 -12.09 -6.99 -4.28
C SER A 11 -12.07 -8.01 -3.13
N SER A 12 -13.12 -8.84 -3.07
CA SER A 12 -13.18 -9.97 -2.14
C SER A 12 -12.01 -10.96 -2.34
N SER A 13 -11.44 -11.06 -3.56
CA SER A 13 -10.26 -11.90 -3.81
C SER A 13 -9.02 -11.33 -3.11
N ALA A 14 -8.79 -10.01 -3.21
CA ALA A 14 -7.67 -9.33 -2.57
C ALA A 14 -7.75 -9.44 -1.04
N LEU A 15 -8.96 -9.28 -0.47
CA LEU A 15 -9.18 -9.48 0.96
C LEU A 15 -8.87 -10.92 1.38
N ARG A 16 -9.41 -11.93 0.69
CA ARG A 16 -9.15 -13.34 1.02
C ARG A 16 -7.66 -13.69 0.91
N PHE A 17 -7.00 -13.19 -0.14
CA PHE A 17 -5.57 -13.38 -0.36
C PHE A 17 -4.75 -12.83 0.82
N LEU A 18 -4.95 -11.55 1.16
CA LEU A 18 -4.19 -10.91 2.24
C LEU A 18 -4.48 -11.56 3.60
N VAL A 19 -5.72 -11.98 3.86
CA VAL A 19 -6.07 -12.73 5.08
C VAL A 19 -5.30 -14.04 5.17
N ALA A 20 -5.20 -14.81 4.08
CA ALA A 20 -4.46 -16.06 4.05
C ALA A 20 -2.98 -15.83 4.35
N ARG A 21 -2.36 -14.85 3.68
CA ARG A 21 -0.95 -14.49 3.89
C ARG A 21 -0.67 -14.00 5.31
N LEU A 22 -1.55 -13.19 5.89
CA LEU A 22 -1.40 -12.73 7.28
C LEU A 22 -1.55 -13.86 8.29
N LYS A 23 -2.48 -14.82 8.06
CA LYS A 23 -2.62 -16.00 8.93
C LYS A 23 -1.35 -16.84 8.92
N GLU A 24 -0.78 -17.06 7.74
CA GLU A 24 0.47 -17.77 7.55
C GLU A 24 1.63 -17.06 8.26
N ARG A 25 1.83 -15.77 7.98
CA ARG A 25 2.87 -14.94 8.62
C ARG A 25 2.78 -14.96 10.15
N ARG A 26 1.58 -14.80 10.71
CA ARG A 26 1.36 -14.85 12.17
C ARG A 26 1.66 -16.23 12.76
N ARG A 27 1.42 -17.33 12.03
CA ARG A 27 1.77 -18.68 12.48
C ARG A 27 3.28 -18.85 12.52
N THR A 28 3.99 -18.42 11.48
CA THR A 28 5.46 -18.48 11.40
C THR A 28 6.12 -17.65 12.50
N LEU A 29 5.61 -16.45 12.78
CA LEU A 29 6.14 -15.58 13.83
C LEU A 29 5.69 -15.96 15.25
N GLY A 30 4.81 -16.95 15.42
CA GLY A 30 4.22 -17.27 16.73
C GLY A 30 3.25 -16.22 17.30
N THR A 31 2.90 -15.18 16.53
CA THR A 31 2.06 -14.05 16.97
C THR A 31 0.57 -14.26 16.65
N ARG A 32 0.04 -15.42 17.03
CA ARG A 32 -1.35 -15.82 16.73
C ARG A 32 -2.38 -14.91 17.39
N TRP A 33 -2.08 -14.43 18.60
CA TRP A 33 -2.95 -13.56 19.39
C TRP A 33 -2.63 -12.09 19.13
N ARG A 34 -3.62 -11.34 18.62
CA ARG A 34 -3.50 -9.92 18.31
C ARG A 34 -4.84 -9.22 18.52
N ARG A 35 -4.82 -7.89 18.71
CA ARG A 35 -6.03 -7.09 18.96
C ARG A 35 -7.06 -7.21 17.84
N LEU A 36 -6.61 -7.31 16.58
CA LEU A 36 -7.48 -7.59 15.44
C LEU A 36 -7.25 -9.00 14.88
N SER A 37 -8.34 -9.64 14.44
CA SER A 37 -8.27 -10.83 13.60
C SER A 37 -7.50 -10.54 12.31
N ALA A 38 -6.96 -11.57 11.66
CA ALA A 38 -6.29 -11.40 10.36
C ALA A 38 -7.24 -10.78 9.31
N GLY A 39 -8.54 -11.10 9.37
CA GLY A 39 -9.61 -10.48 8.58
C GLY A 39 -9.69 -8.97 8.75
N ARG A 40 -9.79 -8.51 10.00
CA ARG A 40 -9.87 -7.08 10.31
C ARG A 40 -8.57 -6.34 10.03
N GLN A 41 -7.41 -6.96 10.25
CA GLN A 41 -6.12 -6.39 9.83
C GLN A 41 -6.07 -6.21 8.31
N ALA A 42 -6.43 -7.23 7.53
CA ALA A 42 -6.44 -7.13 6.07
C ALA A 42 -7.38 -6.04 5.57
N LEU A 43 -8.61 -5.96 6.10
CA LEU A 43 -9.56 -4.92 5.72
C LEU A 43 -9.05 -3.51 6.05
N LEU A 44 -8.46 -3.34 7.24
CA LEU A 44 -7.84 -2.09 7.66
C LEU A 44 -6.72 -1.67 6.70
N THR A 45 -5.83 -2.60 6.33
CA THR A 45 -4.74 -2.33 5.38
C THR A 45 -5.29 -1.97 4.00
N LEU A 46 -6.27 -2.72 3.49
CA LEU A 46 -6.84 -2.44 2.18
C LEU A 46 -7.60 -1.11 2.14
N ALA A 47 -8.26 -0.72 3.24
CA ALA A 47 -8.88 0.60 3.36
C ALA A 47 -7.84 1.73 3.26
N HIS A 48 -6.67 1.55 3.87
CA HIS A 48 -5.57 2.49 3.77
C HIS A 48 -5.01 2.56 2.34
N LEU A 49 -4.66 1.42 1.75
CA LEU A 49 -4.03 1.36 0.43
C LEU A 49 -4.97 1.83 -0.69
N ARG A 50 -6.26 1.53 -0.60
CA ARG A 50 -7.23 1.87 -1.65
C ARG A 50 -7.68 3.33 -1.60
N ASN A 51 -7.94 3.84 -0.40
CA ASN A 51 -8.63 5.13 -0.21
C ASN A 51 -7.77 6.18 0.50
N GLY A 52 -6.52 5.88 0.86
CA GLY A 52 -5.64 6.81 1.58
C GLY A 52 -6.16 7.16 2.99
N GLN A 53 -6.95 6.28 3.61
CA GLN A 53 -7.58 6.55 4.91
C GLN A 53 -6.53 6.88 5.98
N PRO A 54 -6.62 8.04 6.67
CA PRO A 54 -5.65 8.42 7.70
C PRO A 54 -5.64 7.45 8.88
N TYR A 55 -4.47 7.26 9.50
CA TYR A 55 -4.33 6.33 10.62
C TYR A 55 -5.24 6.65 11.81
N ALA A 56 -5.50 7.93 12.08
CA ALA A 56 -6.42 8.34 13.14
C ALA A 56 -7.87 7.90 12.86
N GLN A 57 -8.33 7.97 11.61
CA GLN A 57 -9.67 7.54 11.23
C GLN A 57 -9.80 6.02 11.28
N LEU A 58 -8.78 5.30 10.81
CA LEU A 58 -8.72 3.84 10.92
C LEU A 58 -8.67 3.37 12.37
N ALA A 59 -7.91 4.07 13.23
CA ALA A 59 -7.82 3.78 14.66
C ALA A 59 -9.21 3.84 15.32
N ALA A 60 -9.92 4.94 15.08
CA ALA A 60 -11.28 5.13 15.59
C ALA A 60 -12.26 4.08 15.04
N GLY A 61 -12.26 3.84 13.72
CA GLY A 61 -13.19 2.90 13.07
C GLY A 61 -12.97 1.43 13.48
N PHE A 62 -11.73 1.05 13.81
CA PHE A 62 -11.40 -0.32 14.21
C PHE A 62 -11.32 -0.52 15.73
N GLY A 63 -11.43 0.54 16.53
CA GLY A 63 -11.36 0.48 18.00
C GLY A 63 -9.98 0.12 18.53
N ILE A 64 -8.92 0.61 17.88
CA ILE A 64 -7.51 0.33 18.23
C ILE A 64 -6.68 1.61 18.23
N GLY A 65 -5.53 1.60 18.91
CA GLY A 65 -4.62 2.76 18.91
C GLY A 65 -3.93 2.99 17.56
N THR A 66 -3.59 4.25 17.26
CA THR A 66 -2.88 4.66 16.02
C THR A 66 -1.56 3.92 15.81
N THR A 67 -0.79 3.67 16.88
CA THR A 67 0.44 2.85 16.81
C THR A 67 0.14 1.42 16.36
N THR A 68 -1.02 0.86 16.74
CA THR A 68 -1.41 -0.49 16.29
C THR A 68 -1.84 -0.48 14.83
N VAL A 69 -2.54 0.58 14.38
CA VAL A 69 -2.86 0.80 12.97
C VAL A 69 -1.58 0.84 12.14
N TYR A 70 -0.62 1.70 12.50
CA TYR A 70 0.68 1.81 11.84
C TYR A 70 1.34 0.44 11.74
N ARG A 71 1.54 -0.26 12.87
CA ARG A 71 2.18 -1.57 12.91
C ARG A 71 1.49 -2.60 12.00
N TYR A 72 0.16 -2.60 11.97
CA TYR A 72 -0.61 -3.55 11.16
C TYR A 72 -0.56 -3.26 9.67
N ILE A 73 -0.53 -1.98 9.29
CA ILE A 73 -0.37 -1.56 7.90
C ILE A 73 1.04 -1.88 7.44
N THR A 74 2.07 -1.46 8.18
CA THR A 74 3.47 -1.72 7.86
C THR A 74 3.74 -3.21 7.68
N GLU A 75 3.32 -4.06 8.62
CA GLU A 75 3.49 -5.52 8.50
C GLU A 75 2.84 -6.09 7.23
N ALA A 76 1.63 -5.62 6.90
CA ALA A 76 0.92 -6.11 5.73
C ALA A 76 1.57 -5.61 4.42
N VAL A 77 2.08 -4.37 4.40
CA VAL A 77 2.82 -3.81 3.26
C VAL A 77 4.14 -4.55 3.07
N GLU A 78 4.90 -4.79 4.14
CA GLU A 78 6.13 -5.59 4.09
C GLU A 78 5.85 -7.01 3.56
N LEU A 79 4.79 -7.66 4.06
CA LEU A 79 4.39 -8.97 3.59
C LEU A 79 4.03 -8.96 2.09
N LEU A 80 3.28 -7.97 1.63
CA LEU A 80 2.97 -7.83 0.21
C LEU A 80 4.22 -7.56 -0.63
N ALA A 81 5.14 -6.73 -0.14
CA ALA A 81 6.39 -6.44 -0.82
C ALA A 81 7.25 -7.69 -1.00
N THR A 82 7.29 -8.60 -0.01
CA THR A 82 8.01 -9.89 -0.16
C THR A 82 7.39 -10.84 -1.18
N LEU A 83 6.12 -10.64 -1.54
CA LEU A 83 5.40 -11.44 -2.52
C LEU A 83 5.35 -10.77 -3.89
N ALA A 84 5.77 -9.51 -3.99
CA ALA A 84 5.76 -8.74 -5.22
C ALA A 84 6.87 -9.25 -6.16
N PRO A 85 6.64 -9.21 -7.49
CA PRO A 85 7.71 -9.48 -8.44
C PRO A 85 8.84 -8.48 -8.27
N THR A 86 10.06 -8.93 -8.53
CA THR A 86 11.20 -8.03 -8.66
C THR A 86 11.01 -7.08 -9.85
N LEU A 87 11.75 -5.98 -9.87
CA LEU A 87 11.72 -5.06 -11.01
C LEU A 87 12.06 -5.76 -12.33
N ALA A 88 13.04 -6.67 -12.32
CA ALA A 88 13.44 -7.41 -13.52
C ALA A 88 12.31 -8.33 -14.02
N GLU A 89 11.65 -9.06 -13.13
CA GLU A 89 10.50 -9.90 -13.47
C GLU A 89 9.33 -9.06 -13.98
N ALA A 90 9.05 -7.91 -13.35
CA ALA A 90 8.00 -7.00 -13.77
C ALA A 90 8.27 -6.43 -15.17
N VAL A 91 9.51 -6.01 -15.46
CA VAL A 91 9.91 -5.51 -16.79
C VAL A 91 9.85 -6.60 -17.84
N GLN A 92 10.28 -7.82 -17.51
CA GLN A 92 10.19 -8.96 -18.42
C GLN A 92 8.73 -9.36 -18.71
N ALA A 93 7.85 -9.33 -17.71
CA ALA A 93 6.43 -9.58 -17.92
C ALA A 93 5.80 -8.46 -18.76
N ALA A 94 6.23 -7.22 -18.55
CA ALA A 94 5.75 -6.05 -19.28
C ALA A 94 6.16 -6.06 -20.76
N SER A 95 7.39 -6.51 -21.09
CA SER A 95 7.89 -6.59 -22.48
C SER A 95 7.08 -7.54 -23.36
N MET A 96 6.38 -8.51 -22.75
CA MET A 96 5.51 -9.46 -23.43
C MET A 96 4.09 -8.93 -23.67
N LYS A 97 3.74 -7.73 -23.19
CA LYS A 97 2.42 -7.13 -23.35
C LYS A 97 2.38 -6.22 -24.58
N ALA A 98 1.26 -6.24 -25.31
CA ALA A 98 1.04 -5.35 -26.44
C ALA A 98 0.89 -3.87 -26.01
N TYR A 99 0.36 -3.64 -24.80
CA TYR A 99 0.12 -2.30 -24.26
C TYR A 99 0.43 -2.27 -22.77
N LEU A 100 1.00 -1.15 -22.32
CA LEU A 100 1.33 -0.85 -20.93
C LEU A 100 0.86 0.56 -20.59
N ILE A 101 0.47 0.76 -19.33
CA ILE A 101 0.20 2.08 -18.75
C ILE A 101 1.42 2.44 -17.91
N LEU A 102 2.04 3.57 -18.24
CA LEU A 102 3.08 4.19 -17.41
C LEU A 102 2.48 5.43 -16.75
N ASP A 103 2.41 5.41 -15.44
CA ASP A 103 2.01 6.57 -14.64
C ASP A 103 3.16 6.99 -13.71
N GLY A 104 3.13 8.24 -13.26
CA GLY A 104 4.17 8.78 -12.41
C GLY A 104 3.66 9.87 -11.48
N THR A 105 4.05 9.78 -10.21
CA THR A 105 3.79 10.80 -9.19
C THR A 105 5.12 11.41 -8.75
N LEU A 106 5.18 12.74 -8.74
CA LEU A 106 6.28 13.46 -8.12
C LEU A 106 6.06 13.49 -6.60
N LEU A 107 6.91 12.83 -5.85
CA LEU A 107 6.97 12.96 -4.40
C LEU A 107 7.79 14.21 -4.06
N PRO A 108 7.20 15.24 -3.42
CA PRO A 108 7.94 16.44 -3.05
C PRO A 108 9.08 16.11 -2.09
N ILE A 109 10.23 16.73 -2.33
CA ILE A 109 11.38 16.68 -1.40
C ILE A 109 11.87 18.09 -1.14
N ASP A 110 12.58 18.27 -0.03
CA ASP A 110 13.31 19.51 0.23
C ASP A 110 14.43 19.69 -0.81
N ARG A 111 14.80 20.96 -1.06
CA ARG A 111 15.89 21.28 -1.98
C ARG A 111 17.21 20.76 -1.40
N ILE A 112 17.91 19.95 -2.19
CA ILE A 112 19.26 19.46 -1.84
C ILE A 112 20.33 20.17 -2.68
N ALA A 113 21.59 20.10 -2.25
CA ALA A 113 22.71 20.79 -2.91
C ALA A 113 22.87 20.42 -4.39
N ALA A 114 22.61 19.16 -4.74
CA ALA A 114 22.43 18.72 -6.12
C ALA A 114 21.07 19.21 -6.65
N ASP A 115 20.97 20.50 -6.97
CA ASP A 115 19.70 21.20 -7.19
C ASP A 115 18.94 20.72 -8.44
N ARG A 116 19.58 20.81 -9.60
CA ARG A 116 18.96 20.58 -10.92
C ARG A 116 18.37 19.17 -11.13
N PRO A 117 19.01 18.07 -10.70
CA PRO A 117 18.49 16.72 -10.95
C PRO A 117 17.11 16.43 -10.34
N PHE A 118 16.73 17.17 -9.29
CA PHE A 118 15.47 16.94 -8.56
C PHE A 118 14.42 18.02 -8.81
N PHE A 119 14.70 19.04 -9.62
CA PHE A 119 13.72 20.08 -9.91
C PHE A 119 12.76 19.64 -11.02
N SER A 120 11.47 19.51 -10.70
CA SER A 120 10.43 19.25 -11.69
C SER A 120 10.03 20.54 -12.42
N GLY A 121 10.35 20.62 -13.72
CA GLY A 121 9.93 21.74 -14.56
C GLY A 121 8.41 21.86 -14.71
N LYS A 122 7.68 20.74 -14.66
CA LYS A 122 6.21 20.67 -14.79
C LYS A 122 5.51 21.18 -13.53
N LEU A 123 5.92 20.71 -12.36
CA LEU A 123 5.28 21.04 -11.09
C LEU A 123 5.94 22.22 -10.36
N LYS A 124 7.04 22.76 -10.90
CA LYS A 124 7.83 23.87 -10.34
C LYS A 124 8.25 23.64 -8.89
N LYS A 125 8.58 22.39 -8.55
CA LYS A 125 8.94 21.94 -7.20
C LYS A 125 10.05 20.89 -7.28
N HIS A 126 10.85 20.80 -6.22
CA HIS A 126 11.78 19.69 -6.03
C HIS A 126 11.02 18.42 -5.65
N GLY A 127 11.44 17.29 -6.22
CA GLY A 127 10.80 16.01 -5.98
C GLY A 127 11.52 14.84 -6.63
N MET A 128 11.19 13.64 -6.16
CA MET A 128 11.55 12.39 -6.83
C MET A 128 10.36 11.88 -7.61
N ASN A 129 10.57 11.51 -8.87
CA ASN A 129 9.53 10.87 -9.67
C ASN A 129 9.45 9.39 -9.32
N VAL A 130 8.30 8.94 -8.84
CA VAL A 130 7.99 7.52 -8.65
C VAL A 130 7.09 7.10 -9.79
N GLN A 131 7.56 6.14 -10.58
CA GLN A 131 6.84 5.60 -11.73
C GLN A 131 6.24 4.23 -11.42
N VAL A 132 5.08 3.98 -12.01
CA VAL A 132 4.33 2.72 -11.92
C VAL A 132 4.07 2.23 -13.34
N ILE A 133 4.35 0.95 -13.57
CA ILE A 133 3.99 0.23 -14.79
C ILE A 133 2.83 -0.69 -14.45
N ALA A 134 1.74 -0.61 -15.21
CA ALA A 134 0.57 -1.46 -15.06
C ALA A 134 0.11 -1.98 -16.43
N ASP A 135 -0.54 -3.14 -16.45
CA ASP A 135 -1.29 -3.57 -17.63
C ASP A 135 -2.74 -3.02 -17.58
N PRO A 136 -3.47 -2.98 -18.71
CA PRO A 136 -4.82 -2.40 -18.74
C PRO A 136 -5.86 -3.10 -17.85
N ARG A 137 -5.57 -4.29 -17.31
CA ARG A 137 -6.44 -5.03 -16.40
C ARG A 137 -6.14 -4.75 -14.93
N GLY A 138 -5.07 -3.99 -14.66
CA GLY A 138 -4.58 -3.67 -13.32
C GLY A 138 -3.53 -4.67 -12.86
#